data_AF-A0A537DNU3-F1
#
_entry.id   AF-A0A537DNU3-F1
#
_cell.length_a   1.000
_cell.length_b   1.000
_cell.length_c   1.000
_cell.angle_alpha   90.00
_cell.angle_beta   90.00
_cell.angle_gamma   90.00
#
_symmetry.space_group_name_H-M   'P 1'
#
loop_
_entity.id
_entity.type
_entity.pdbx_description
1 polymer ?
#
loop_
_entity_poly.entity_id
_entity_poly.type
_entity_poly.pdbx_seq_one_letter_code
_entity_poly.pdbx_strand_id
1 'polypeptide(L)'
;MLKEGKIYRLTEEGRKAWESQDVAIPAEYRRILWLIENEAHVDVVRGCLREYPDELLDEWLGELEELDLLRSKQTVVEYDLDLSVADAKARALVEEDTVRLDRDALEIGSRLARDGVYIAEERLANRAGVQKPRAETVVLVVEDDPDQLALADLRVTMAGYVVRVADSVNALLHSLLDHGTPDILVLDVMLPDGDGFDLLAKMRRHPIYAMLPIVMLTAKSDPDDIRRGLGLGADGYITKPYSKNILAGTIQRVLKQPATA
;
A
#
# COMPACT_ATOMS: atom_id res chain seq x y z
N MET A 1 10.71 17.44 -8.49
CA MET A 1 10.70 18.87 -8.09
C MET A 1 10.85 18.88 -6.57
N LEU A 2 11.93 19.45 -6.03
CA LEU A 2 12.19 19.44 -4.58
C LEU A 2 11.12 20.27 -3.88
N LYS A 3 10.33 19.65 -2.98
CA LYS A 3 9.48 20.37 -2.04
C LYS A 3 10.15 20.28 -0.68
N GLU A 4 10.30 21.41 -0.01
CA GLU A 4 10.71 21.41 1.40
C GLU A 4 9.63 20.69 2.22
N GLY A 5 10.04 19.79 3.10
CA GLY A 5 9.12 19.04 3.95
C GLY A 5 9.74 18.77 5.32
N LYS A 6 8.88 18.58 6.31
CA LYS A 6 9.28 18.33 7.70
C LYS A 6 9.11 16.85 8.02
N ILE A 7 10.15 16.23 8.57
CA ILE A 7 10.04 14.92 9.21
C ILE A 7 9.87 15.16 10.70
N TYR A 8 8.80 14.59 11.27
CA TYR A 8 8.49 14.68 12.69
C TYR A 8 8.95 13.42 13.42
N ARG A 9 9.40 13.59 14.67
CA ARG A 9 9.68 12.50 15.61
C ARG A 9 9.14 12.84 16.98
N LEU A 10 8.72 11.81 17.74
CA LEU A 10 8.32 12.01 19.13
C LEU A 10 9.53 12.38 19.99
N THR A 11 9.29 13.30 20.92
CA THR A 11 10.18 13.54 22.05
C THR A 11 9.92 12.50 23.14
N GLU A 12 10.72 12.54 24.20
CA GLU A 12 10.48 11.72 25.39
C GLU A 12 9.12 12.04 26.04
N GLU A 13 8.73 13.32 26.05
CA GLU A 13 7.43 13.76 26.59
C GLU A 13 6.27 13.38 25.67
N GLY A 14 6.43 13.46 24.35
CA GLY A 14 5.46 12.95 23.37
C GLY A 14 5.19 11.46 23.53
N ARG A 15 6.24 10.68 23.80
CA ARG A 15 6.14 9.23 24.05
C ARG A 15 5.38 8.93 25.34
N LYS A 16 5.71 9.62 26.44
CA LYS A 16 5.01 9.48 27.73
C LYS A 16 3.54 9.88 27.60
N ALA A 17 3.25 10.97 26.91
CA ALA A 17 1.91 11.46 26.60
C ALA A 17 1.04 10.41 25.89
N TRP A 18 1.62 9.75 24.88
CA TRP A 18 0.97 8.65 24.17
C TRP A 18 0.78 7.40 25.04
N GLU A 19 1.84 6.92 25.69
CA GLU A 19 1.86 5.66 26.46
C GLU A 19 0.97 5.71 27.71
N SER A 20 0.91 6.86 28.38
CA SER A 20 0.05 7.06 29.55
C SER A 20 -1.43 7.22 29.20
N GLN A 21 -1.77 7.38 27.92
CA GLN A 21 -3.10 7.72 27.43
C GLN A 21 -3.72 8.91 28.17
N ASP A 22 -2.90 9.93 28.45
CA ASP A 22 -3.34 11.11 29.21
C ASP A 22 -4.61 11.71 28.57
N VAL A 23 -5.69 11.74 29.36
CA VAL A 23 -7.02 12.16 28.91
C VAL A 23 -7.06 13.67 28.65
N ALA A 24 -6.06 14.41 29.13
CA ALA A 24 -5.88 15.83 28.84
C ALA A 24 -5.46 16.11 27.39
N ILE A 25 -4.95 15.12 26.67
CA ILE A 25 -4.51 15.26 25.27
C ILE A 25 -5.68 14.90 24.34
N PRO A 26 -6.06 15.81 23.41
CA PRO A 26 -7.11 15.56 22.42
C PRO A 26 -6.91 14.23 21.66
N ALA A 27 -8.01 13.59 21.25
CA ALA A 27 -7.96 12.28 20.61
C ALA A 27 -7.18 12.32 19.28
N GLU A 28 -7.27 13.44 18.57
CA GLU A 28 -6.62 13.74 17.32
C GLU A 28 -5.11 13.83 17.51
N TYR A 29 -4.67 14.47 18.59
CA TYR A 29 -3.25 14.63 18.93
C TYR A 29 -2.64 13.29 19.30
N ARG A 30 -3.37 12.48 20.08
CA ARG A 30 -2.97 11.10 20.37
C ARG A 30 -2.86 10.26 19.10
N ARG A 31 -3.76 10.46 18.14
CA ARG A 31 -3.72 9.75 16.85
C ARG A 31 -2.49 10.15 16.02
N ILE A 32 -2.13 11.44 16.00
CA ILE A 32 -0.90 11.92 15.36
C ILE A 32 0.34 11.38 16.07
N LEU A 33 0.41 11.46 17.40
CA LEU A 33 1.53 10.92 18.19
C LEU A 33 1.69 9.42 17.98
N TRP A 34 0.59 8.65 17.94
CA TRP A 34 0.65 7.23 17.64
C TRP A 34 1.19 6.96 16.23
N LEU A 35 0.72 7.70 15.22
CA LEU A 35 1.19 7.55 13.85
C LEU A 35 2.69 7.85 13.75
N ILE A 36 3.16 8.95 14.35
CA ILE A 36 4.58 9.34 14.29
C ILE A 36 5.46 8.40 15.13
N GLU A 37 4.95 7.84 16.24
CA GLU A 37 5.64 6.80 17.03
C GLU A 37 5.83 5.52 16.22
N ASN A 38 4.87 5.23 15.32
CA ASN A 38 4.95 4.15 14.34
C ASN A 38 5.62 4.59 13.03
N GLU A 39 6.49 5.61 13.11
CA GLU A 39 7.35 6.08 12.03
C GLU A 39 6.58 6.53 10.77
N ALA A 40 5.31 6.92 10.92
CA ALA A 40 4.50 7.44 9.83
C ALA A 40 5.03 8.79 9.33
N HIS A 41 5.20 8.91 8.01
CA HIS A 41 5.50 10.19 7.37
C HIS A 41 4.31 11.16 7.50
N VAL A 42 4.54 12.47 7.38
CA VAL A 42 3.47 13.47 7.47
C VAL A 42 2.34 13.23 6.45
N ASP A 43 2.66 12.67 5.28
CA ASP A 43 1.65 12.31 4.28
C ASP A 43 0.81 11.09 4.67
N VAL A 44 1.36 10.18 5.48
CA VAL A 44 0.59 9.08 6.09
C VAL A 44 -0.30 9.63 7.19
N VAL A 45 0.18 10.58 7.99
CA VAL A 45 -0.64 11.30 8.98
C VAL A 45 -1.82 11.98 8.29
N ARG A 46 -1.57 12.74 7.21
CA ARG A 46 -2.61 13.37 6.39
C ARG A 46 -3.56 12.36 5.76
N GLY A 47 -3.04 11.25 5.22
CA GLY A 47 -3.88 10.18 4.66
C GLY A 47 -4.78 9.51 5.70
N CYS A 48 -4.27 9.27 6.92
CA CYS A 48 -5.01 8.67 8.02
C CYS A 48 -6.01 9.65 8.68
N LEU A 49 -5.82 10.95 8.50
CA LEU A 49 -6.65 12.03 9.04
C LEU A 49 -7.29 12.87 7.91
N ARG A 50 -7.52 12.27 6.75
CA ARG A 50 -8.06 12.92 5.54
C ARG A 50 -9.44 13.55 5.72
N GLU A 51 -10.14 13.23 6.80
CA GLU A 51 -11.38 13.90 7.21
C GLU A 51 -11.16 15.36 7.64
N TYR A 52 -9.91 15.77 7.91
CA TYR A 52 -9.52 17.12 8.29
C TYR A 52 -8.77 17.83 7.16
N PRO A 53 -8.94 19.16 6.99
CA PRO A 53 -8.18 19.94 6.02
C PRO A 53 -6.67 19.93 6.34
N ASP A 54 -5.82 19.93 5.31
CA ASP A 54 -4.36 19.94 5.47
C ASP A 54 -3.86 21.14 6.31
N GLU A 55 -4.51 22.30 6.17
CA GLU A 55 -4.21 23.52 6.94
C GLU A 55 -4.36 23.32 8.45
N LEU A 56 -5.40 22.59 8.87
CA LEU A 56 -5.68 22.28 10.28
C LEU A 56 -4.69 21.22 10.81
N LEU A 57 -4.30 20.26 9.97
CA LEU A 57 -3.28 19.28 10.34
C LEU A 57 -1.90 19.93 10.52
N ASP A 58 -1.58 20.92 9.69
CA ASP A 58 -0.35 21.69 9.82
C ASP A 58 -0.33 22.54 11.10
N GLU A 59 -1.48 23.12 11.49
CA GLU A 59 -1.67 23.80 12.77
C GLU A 59 -1.44 22.84 13.95
N TRP A 60 -2.09 21.66 13.94
CA TRP A 60 -1.92 20.65 14.99
C TRP A 60 -0.49 20.13 15.11
N LEU A 61 0.18 19.88 13.98
CA LEU A 61 1.59 19.49 13.99
C LEU A 61 2.47 20.60 14.58
N GLY A 62 2.16 21.87 14.30
CA GLY A 62 2.82 23.03 14.91
C GLY A 62 2.60 23.08 16.42
N GLU A 63 1.36 22.93 16.90
CA GLU A 63 1.05 22.92 18.33
C GLU A 63 1.75 21.76 19.06
N LEU A 64 1.80 20.57 18.47
CA LEU A 64 2.52 19.43 19.04
C LEU A 64 4.03 19.67 19.12
N GLU A 65 4.62 20.44 18.22
CA GLU A 65 6.02 20.90 18.34
C GLU A 65 6.19 21.93 19.46
N GLU A 66 5.27 22.89 19.59
CA GLU A 66 5.29 23.91 20.64
C GLU A 66 5.15 23.32 22.04
N LEU A 67 4.35 22.25 22.17
CA LEU A 67 4.17 21.48 23.39
C LEU A 67 5.36 20.53 23.70
N ASP A 68 6.41 20.56 22.87
CA ASP A 68 7.58 19.66 22.94
C ASP A 68 7.18 18.19 22.91
N LEU A 69 6.06 17.84 22.26
CA LEU A 69 5.63 16.44 22.04
C LEU A 69 6.21 15.89 20.74
N LEU A 70 6.48 16.78 19.77
CA LEU A 70 7.16 16.48 18.52
C LEU A 70 8.40 17.36 18.33
N ARG A 71 9.35 16.84 17.56
CA ARG A 71 10.45 17.62 16.98
C ARG A 71 10.44 17.42 15.47
N SER A 72 10.35 18.50 14.69
CA SER A 72 10.66 18.45 13.28
C SER A 72 12.14 18.65 13.03
N LYS A 73 12.64 17.96 12.01
CA LYS A 73 13.91 18.29 11.38
C LYS A 73 13.60 18.80 9.99
N GLN A 74 14.09 20.00 9.67
CA GLN A 74 14.00 20.54 8.32
C GLN A 74 14.87 19.66 7.43
N THR A 75 14.21 18.94 6.54
CA THR A 75 14.85 18.06 5.57
C THR A 75 14.54 18.65 4.21
N VAL A 76 15.56 18.73 3.34
CA VAL A 76 15.28 18.80 1.91
C VAL A 76 14.66 17.45 1.59
N VAL A 77 13.33 17.41 1.45
CA VAL A 77 12.65 16.17 1.05
C VAL A 77 12.98 16.02 -0.43
N GLU A 78 14.09 15.35 -0.68
CA GLU A 78 14.28 14.59 -1.89
C GLU A 78 13.10 13.62 -1.91
N TYR A 79 12.21 13.74 -2.90
CA TYR A 79 11.26 12.68 -3.25
C TYR A 79 12.11 11.52 -3.75
N ASP A 80 12.76 10.84 -2.81
CA ASP A 80 13.64 9.75 -3.13
C ASP A 80 12.73 8.55 -3.29
N LEU A 81 12.35 8.30 -4.55
CA LEU A 81 11.82 7.02 -5.01
C LEU A 81 12.88 5.90 -4.90
N ASP A 82 13.93 6.11 -4.11
CA ASP A 82 14.87 5.09 -3.74
C ASP A 82 14.21 4.05 -2.84
N LEU A 83 13.56 3.11 -3.52
CA LEU A 83 13.10 1.85 -2.98
C LEU A 83 14.24 0.99 -2.36
N SER A 84 15.50 1.43 -2.42
CA SER A 84 16.64 0.80 -1.73
C SER A 84 16.75 1.18 -0.25
N VAL A 85 16.03 2.21 0.22
CA VAL A 85 15.96 2.57 1.64
C VAL A 85 15.15 1.51 2.39
N ALA A 86 15.83 0.43 2.78
CA ALA A 86 15.29 -0.58 3.67
C ALA A 86 15.32 -0.04 5.10
N ASP A 87 14.14 0.19 5.69
CA ASP A 87 14.06 0.38 7.12
C ASP A 87 14.53 -0.90 7.84
N ALA A 88 15.47 -0.74 8.77
CA ALA A 88 16.16 -1.82 9.45
C ALA A 88 15.21 -2.71 10.27
N LYS A 89 14.03 -2.20 10.65
CA LYS A 89 12.99 -2.95 11.38
C LYS A 89 12.10 -3.83 10.50
N ALA A 90 12.03 -3.60 9.19
CA ALA A 90 11.35 -4.52 8.27
C ALA A 90 12.00 -5.92 8.19
N ARG A 91 13.20 -6.08 8.76
CA ARG A 91 13.91 -7.36 8.87
C ARG A 91 13.46 -8.24 10.05
N ALA A 92 12.74 -7.70 11.04
CA ALA A 92 12.45 -8.41 12.29
C ALA A 92 11.15 -9.24 12.28
N LEU A 93 10.33 -9.16 11.23
CA LEU A 93 9.07 -9.93 11.08
C LEU A 93 9.25 -11.30 10.39
N VAL A 94 10.48 -11.76 10.17
CA VAL A 94 10.75 -12.77 9.13
C VAL A 94 10.74 -14.22 9.64
N GLU A 95 10.98 -14.51 10.92
CA GLU A 95 11.26 -15.90 11.37
C GLU A 95 10.03 -16.72 11.83
N GLU A 96 9.04 -16.12 12.48
CA GLU A 96 7.80 -16.85 12.84
C GLU A 96 6.78 -16.90 11.69
N ASP A 97 6.75 -15.87 10.83
CA ASP A 97 5.88 -15.84 9.65
C ASP A 97 6.34 -16.85 8.59
N THR A 98 7.65 -17.09 8.41
CA THR A 98 8.17 -18.00 7.36
C THR A 98 7.70 -19.45 7.49
N VAL A 99 7.66 -20.00 8.70
CA VAL A 99 7.19 -21.38 8.95
C VAL A 99 5.68 -21.51 8.70
N ARG A 100 4.90 -20.46 8.97
CA ARG A 100 3.46 -20.41 8.71
C ARG A 100 3.17 -20.21 7.22
N LEU A 101 3.93 -19.35 6.56
CA LEU A 101 3.89 -19.09 5.12
C LEU A 101 4.17 -20.34 4.29
N ASP A 102 5.04 -21.25 4.74
CA ASP A 102 5.33 -22.53 4.05
C ASP A 102 4.11 -23.46 3.98
N ARG A 103 3.36 -23.61 5.08
CA ARG A 103 2.16 -24.47 5.12
C ARG A 103 1.01 -23.85 4.33
N ASP A 104 0.85 -22.55 4.44
CA ASP A 104 -0.24 -21.82 3.80
C ASP A 104 0.01 -21.70 2.28
N ALA A 105 1.26 -21.60 1.82
CA ALA A 105 1.60 -21.51 0.39
C ALA A 105 1.15 -22.71 -0.44
N LEU A 106 1.22 -23.94 0.09
CA LEU A 106 0.77 -25.13 -0.66
C LEU A 106 -0.75 -25.15 -0.84
N GLU A 107 -1.49 -24.79 0.22
CA GLU A 107 -2.95 -24.67 0.15
C GLU A 107 -3.34 -23.52 -0.80
N ILE A 108 -2.66 -22.38 -0.71
CA ILE A 108 -2.91 -21.22 -1.55
C ILE A 108 -2.55 -21.51 -3.01
N GLY A 109 -1.44 -22.19 -3.27
CA GLY A 109 -1.07 -22.69 -4.59
C GLY A 109 -2.14 -23.60 -5.18
N SER A 110 -2.69 -24.52 -4.36
CA SER A 110 -3.79 -25.38 -4.78
C SER A 110 -5.08 -24.59 -5.09
N ARG A 111 -5.40 -23.56 -4.29
CA ARG A 111 -6.54 -22.65 -4.55
C ARG A 111 -6.33 -21.81 -5.81
N LEU A 112 -5.15 -21.24 -6.00
CA LEU A 112 -4.81 -20.48 -7.21
C LEU A 112 -4.86 -21.35 -8.46
N ALA A 113 -4.36 -22.58 -8.39
CA ALA A 113 -4.43 -23.53 -9.50
C ALA A 113 -5.87 -23.94 -9.85
N ARG A 114 -6.76 -24.04 -8.85
CA ARG A 114 -8.15 -24.44 -9.05
C ARG A 114 -9.07 -23.28 -9.46
N ASP A 115 -8.95 -22.15 -8.78
CA ASP A 115 -9.91 -21.04 -8.83
C ASP A 115 -9.35 -19.84 -9.61
N GLY A 116 -8.05 -19.83 -9.91
CA GLY A 116 -7.36 -18.74 -10.62
C GLY A 116 -7.17 -17.46 -9.80
N VAL A 117 -7.58 -17.47 -8.54
CA VAL A 117 -7.56 -16.31 -7.65
C VAL A 117 -7.33 -16.71 -6.20
N TYR A 118 -6.61 -15.87 -5.47
CA TYR A 118 -6.51 -15.94 -4.01
C TYR A 118 -6.55 -14.52 -3.43
N ILE A 119 -7.17 -14.39 -2.25
CA ILE A 119 -7.26 -13.13 -1.52
C ILE A 119 -6.80 -13.40 -0.08
N ALA A 120 -5.89 -12.55 0.41
CA ALA A 120 -5.36 -12.64 1.76
C ALA A 120 -6.35 -12.01 2.76
N GLU A 121 -7.47 -12.70 3.01
CA GLU A 121 -8.58 -12.22 3.85
C GLU A 121 -8.10 -11.76 5.25
N GLU A 122 -7.11 -12.43 5.83
CA GLU A 122 -6.55 -12.06 7.14
C GLU A 122 -5.88 -10.67 7.13
N ARG A 123 -5.15 -10.34 6.06
CA ARG A 123 -4.54 -9.02 5.88
C ARG A 123 -5.61 -7.95 5.69
N LEU A 124 -6.67 -8.31 4.97
CA LEU A 124 -7.76 -7.40 4.70
C LEU A 124 -8.68 -7.23 5.90
N ALA A 125 -8.74 -8.16 6.86
CA ALA A 125 -9.69 -8.15 7.96
C ALA A 125 -9.75 -6.79 8.67
N ASN A 126 -8.58 -6.23 9.02
CA ASN A 126 -8.45 -4.96 9.74
C ASN A 126 -8.40 -3.72 8.82
N ARG A 127 -8.43 -3.90 7.50
CA ARG A 127 -8.40 -2.81 6.53
C ARG A 127 -9.78 -2.17 6.39
N ALA A 128 -9.86 -0.85 6.52
CA ALA A 128 -11.08 -0.12 6.17
C ALA A 128 -11.35 -0.21 4.65
N GLY A 129 -12.61 -0.39 4.27
CA GLY A 129 -13.00 -0.41 2.86
C GLY A 129 -12.90 0.97 2.22
N VAL A 130 -12.58 1.01 0.93
CA VAL A 130 -12.56 2.25 0.16
C VAL A 130 -13.98 2.73 -0.05
N GLN A 131 -14.29 3.89 0.55
CA GLN A 131 -15.63 4.51 0.52
C GLN A 131 -15.91 5.29 -0.78
N LYS A 132 -14.90 5.50 -1.62
CA LYS A 132 -15.05 6.20 -2.90
C LYS A 132 -15.98 5.41 -3.82
N PRO A 133 -16.86 6.08 -4.59
CA PRO A 133 -17.53 5.46 -5.72
C PRO A 133 -16.49 4.87 -6.69
N ARG A 134 -16.87 3.82 -7.45
CA ARG A 134 -15.94 3.22 -8.43
C ARG A 134 -15.42 4.24 -9.44
N ALA A 135 -16.28 5.16 -9.88
CA ALA A 135 -15.94 6.22 -10.83
C ALA A 135 -14.91 7.25 -10.31
N GLU A 136 -14.59 7.22 -9.01
CA GLU A 136 -13.55 8.04 -8.37
C GLU A 136 -12.41 7.18 -7.79
N THR A 137 -12.54 5.86 -7.88
CA THR A 137 -11.55 4.91 -7.38
C THR A 137 -10.53 4.63 -8.47
N VAL A 138 -9.26 4.94 -8.17
CA VAL A 138 -8.17 4.86 -9.14
C VAL A 138 -7.45 3.52 -8.99
N VAL A 139 -7.45 2.74 -10.07
CA VAL A 139 -6.69 1.49 -10.22
C VAL A 139 -5.48 1.78 -11.08
N LEU A 140 -4.27 1.50 -10.59
CA LEU A 140 -3.06 1.52 -11.40
C LEU A 140 -2.70 0.10 -11.81
N VAL A 141 -2.65 -0.16 -13.12
CA VAL A 141 -2.24 -1.44 -13.69
C VAL A 141 -0.81 -1.32 -14.23
N VAL A 142 0.06 -2.26 -13.85
CA VAL A 142 1.45 -2.35 -14.30
C VAL A 142 1.66 -3.68 -15.03
N GLU A 143 1.87 -3.62 -16.34
CA GLU A 143 1.95 -4.77 -17.25
C GLU A 143 2.70 -4.36 -18.51
N ASP A 144 3.72 -5.12 -18.92
CA ASP A 144 4.59 -4.78 -20.04
C ASP A 144 4.10 -5.30 -21.39
N ASP A 145 3.32 -6.39 -21.40
CA ASP A 145 2.69 -6.88 -22.62
C ASP A 145 1.52 -5.95 -23.01
N PRO A 146 1.58 -5.30 -24.19
CA PRO A 146 0.60 -4.28 -24.57
C PRO A 146 -0.80 -4.84 -24.76
N ASP A 147 -0.93 -6.10 -25.19
CA ASP A 147 -2.23 -6.74 -25.39
C ASP A 147 -2.87 -7.07 -24.03
N GLN A 148 -2.07 -7.56 -23.07
CA GLN A 148 -2.52 -7.81 -21.70
C GLN A 148 -2.85 -6.52 -20.96
N LEU A 149 -2.04 -5.46 -21.12
CA LEU A 149 -2.27 -4.15 -20.50
C LEU A 149 -3.58 -3.54 -21.02
N ALA A 150 -3.79 -3.53 -22.34
CA ALA A 150 -5.02 -3.04 -22.95
C ALA A 150 -6.25 -3.85 -22.51
N LEU A 151 -6.11 -5.17 -22.39
CA LEU A 151 -7.18 -6.03 -21.92
C LEU A 151 -7.50 -5.80 -20.44
N ALA A 152 -6.49 -5.59 -19.60
CA ALA A 152 -6.66 -5.26 -18.19
C ALA A 152 -7.35 -3.90 -18.03
N ASP A 153 -6.88 -2.87 -18.74
CA ASP A 153 -7.48 -1.54 -18.78
C ASP A 153 -8.97 -1.62 -19.15
N LEU A 154 -9.29 -2.27 -20.27
CA LEU A 154 -10.68 -2.46 -20.72
C LEU A 154 -11.54 -3.11 -19.63
N ARG A 155 -11.05 -4.17 -18.98
CA ARG A 155 -11.82 -4.91 -17.96
C ARG A 155 -12.07 -4.09 -16.71
N VAL A 156 -11.07 -3.32 -16.26
CA VAL A 156 -11.17 -2.47 -15.07
C VAL A 156 -12.07 -1.26 -15.35
N THR A 157 -11.92 -0.64 -16.52
CA THR A 157 -12.78 0.46 -16.99
C THR A 157 -14.24 -0.01 -17.11
N MET A 158 -14.50 -1.19 -17.69
CA MET A 158 -15.85 -1.76 -17.76
C MET A 158 -16.47 -2.08 -16.39
N ALA A 159 -15.65 -2.26 -15.36
CA ALA A 159 -16.12 -2.44 -13.98
C ALA A 159 -16.46 -1.10 -13.28
N GLY A 160 -16.24 0.03 -13.95
CA GLY A 160 -16.60 1.38 -13.53
C GLY A 160 -15.50 2.13 -12.79
N TYR A 161 -14.26 1.63 -12.84
CA TYR A 161 -13.10 2.24 -12.18
C TYR A 161 -12.36 3.22 -13.09
N VAL A 162 -11.62 4.15 -12.48
CA VAL A 162 -10.65 4.99 -13.21
C VAL A 162 -9.35 4.21 -13.32
N VAL A 163 -8.82 4.07 -14.54
CA VAL A 163 -7.59 3.31 -14.79
C VAL A 163 -6.44 4.24 -15.09
N ARG A 164 -5.30 3.97 -14.45
CA ARG A 164 -3.98 4.41 -14.88
C ARG A 164 -3.19 3.18 -15.32
N VAL A 165 -2.35 3.35 -16.32
CA VAL A 165 -1.52 2.27 -16.87
C VAL A 165 -0.05 2.62 -16.79
N ALA A 166 0.79 1.60 -16.61
CA ALA A 166 2.22 1.66 -16.68
C ALA A 166 2.74 0.36 -17.32
N ASP A 167 3.76 0.46 -18.18
CA ASP A 167 4.35 -0.68 -18.90
C ASP A 167 5.66 -1.20 -18.28
N SER A 168 6.07 -0.59 -17.18
CA SER A 168 7.38 -0.79 -16.57
C SER A 168 7.36 -0.29 -15.13
N VAL A 169 8.36 -0.70 -14.35
CA VAL A 169 8.59 -0.15 -13.00
C VAL A 169 8.83 1.36 -13.10
N ASN A 170 9.63 1.81 -14.07
CA ASN A 170 9.87 3.24 -14.26
C ASN A 170 8.60 4.04 -14.59
N ALA A 171 7.72 3.52 -15.44
CA ALA A 171 6.44 4.15 -15.73
C ALA A 171 5.51 4.20 -14.51
N LEU A 172 5.50 3.14 -13.68
CA LEU A 172 4.79 3.14 -12.38
C LEU A 172 5.30 4.28 -11.50
N LEU A 173 6.62 4.39 -11.35
CA LEU A 173 7.28 5.41 -10.54
C LEU A 173 6.93 6.84 -11.00
N HIS A 174 6.98 7.12 -12.30
CA HIS A 174 6.54 8.38 -12.87
C HIS A 174 5.06 8.66 -12.60
N SER A 175 4.21 7.65 -12.76
CA SER A 175 2.78 7.76 -12.47
C SER A 175 2.55 8.16 -11.00
N LEU A 176 3.24 7.52 -10.05
CA LEU A 176 3.12 7.84 -8.62
C LEU A 176 3.55 9.28 -8.31
N LEU A 177 4.57 9.79 -9.00
CA LEU A 177 5.04 11.17 -8.85
C LEU A 177 4.06 12.19 -9.41
N ASP A 178 3.55 11.97 -10.62
CA ASP A 178 2.75 12.97 -11.34
C ASP A 178 1.29 13.02 -10.87
N HIS A 179 0.79 11.90 -10.37
CA HIS A 179 -0.64 11.71 -10.10
C HIS A 179 -0.94 11.18 -8.69
N GLY A 180 0.09 11.01 -7.86
CA GLY A 180 -0.04 10.49 -6.49
C GLY A 180 -0.40 9.00 -6.43
N THR A 181 -0.67 8.55 -5.20
CA THR A 181 -0.93 7.15 -4.86
C THR A 181 -2.31 6.70 -5.37
N PRO A 182 -2.42 5.56 -6.07
CA PRO A 182 -3.71 5.00 -6.47
C PRO A 182 -4.45 4.40 -5.27
N ASP A 183 -5.73 4.07 -5.45
CA ASP A 183 -6.51 3.36 -4.43
C ASP A 183 -6.14 1.87 -4.37
N ILE A 184 -5.64 1.29 -5.47
CA ILE A 184 -5.13 -0.08 -5.58
C ILE A 184 -4.12 -0.20 -6.73
N LEU A 185 -3.12 -1.07 -6.54
CA LEU A 185 -2.15 -1.44 -7.56
C LEU A 185 -2.41 -2.88 -8.04
N VAL A 186 -2.49 -3.07 -9.35
CA VAL A 186 -2.46 -4.37 -10.00
C VAL A 186 -1.10 -4.51 -10.67
N LEU A 187 -0.29 -5.46 -10.24
CA LEU A 187 1.13 -5.53 -10.57
C LEU A 187 1.48 -6.87 -11.20
N ASP A 188 2.00 -6.88 -12.42
CA ASP A 188 2.63 -8.06 -12.97
C ASP A 188 3.94 -8.42 -12.24
N VAL A 189 4.21 -9.71 -12.14
CA VAL A 189 5.45 -10.26 -11.59
C VAL A 189 6.61 -10.04 -12.54
N MET A 190 6.40 -10.22 -13.85
CA MET A 190 7.46 -10.10 -14.85
C MET A 190 7.37 -8.72 -15.49
N LEU A 191 8.37 -7.86 -15.29
CA LEU A 191 8.47 -6.55 -15.94
C LEU A 191 9.84 -6.42 -16.63
N PRO A 192 9.96 -5.57 -17.67
CA PRO A 192 11.18 -5.45 -18.47
C PRO A 192 12.36 -4.86 -17.69
N ASP A 193 12.08 -4.07 -16.66
CA ASP A 193 13.06 -3.32 -15.87
C ASP A 193 13.07 -3.72 -14.37
N GLY A 194 12.37 -4.80 -13.99
CA GLY A 194 12.38 -5.31 -12.62
C GLY A 194 11.52 -6.55 -12.36
N ASP A 195 11.67 -7.12 -11.18
CA ASP A 195 10.81 -8.19 -10.64
C ASP A 195 9.72 -7.57 -9.77
N GLY A 196 8.45 -7.85 -10.09
CA GLY A 196 7.28 -7.36 -9.35
C GLY A 196 7.26 -7.79 -7.88
N PHE A 197 7.87 -8.94 -7.53
CA PHE A 197 8.05 -9.33 -6.12
C PHE A 197 9.02 -8.41 -5.40
N ASP A 198 10.14 -8.07 -6.02
CA ASP A 198 11.09 -7.15 -5.39
C ASP A 198 10.48 -5.77 -5.21
N LEU A 199 9.72 -5.30 -6.21
CA LEU A 199 8.94 -4.07 -6.10
C LEU A 199 7.91 -4.12 -4.97
N LEU A 200 7.12 -5.20 -4.86
CA LEU A 200 6.20 -5.42 -3.75
C LEU A 200 6.92 -5.33 -2.40
N ALA A 201 8.05 -6.04 -2.26
CA ALA A 201 8.85 -6.04 -1.04
C ALA A 201 9.31 -4.63 -0.67
N LYS A 202 9.72 -3.84 -1.66
CA LYS A 202 10.16 -2.46 -1.48
C LYS A 202 9.00 -1.54 -1.10
N MET A 203 7.87 -1.63 -1.80
CA MET A 203 6.66 -0.85 -1.48
C MET A 203 6.13 -1.14 -0.08
N ARG A 204 6.25 -2.40 0.37
CA ARG A 204 5.84 -2.81 1.73
C ARG A 204 6.72 -2.25 2.84
N ARG A 205 7.98 -1.93 2.53
CA ARG A 205 8.91 -1.23 3.45
C ARG A 205 8.80 0.29 3.35
N HIS A 206 8.14 0.80 2.31
CA HIS A 206 8.03 2.22 2.08
C HIS A 206 6.88 2.82 2.89
N PRO A 207 7.10 3.88 3.71
CA PRO A 207 6.08 4.42 4.62
C PRO A 207 4.76 4.79 3.93
N ILE A 208 4.83 5.37 2.73
CA ILE A 208 3.64 5.81 1.97
C ILE A 208 2.89 4.62 1.35
N TYR A 209 3.60 3.56 0.93
CA TYR A 209 3.03 2.48 0.12
C TYR A 209 2.81 1.19 0.89
N ALA A 210 3.28 1.11 2.15
CA ALA A 210 3.18 -0.07 2.99
C ALA A 210 1.74 -0.62 3.06
N MET A 211 0.76 0.29 3.11
CA MET A 211 -0.65 -0.02 3.20
C MET A 211 -1.40 0.04 1.86
N LEU A 212 -0.76 0.38 0.74
CA LEU A 212 -1.41 0.37 -0.57
C LEU A 212 -1.91 -1.05 -0.88
N PRO A 213 -3.18 -1.30 -1.29
CA PRO A 213 -3.58 -2.64 -1.65
C PRO A 213 -2.88 -3.04 -2.95
N ILE A 214 -2.27 -4.22 -2.97
CA ILE A 214 -1.52 -4.73 -4.13
C ILE A 214 -2.06 -6.11 -4.50
N VAL A 215 -2.49 -6.25 -5.74
CA VAL A 215 -2.90 -7.51 -6.36
C VAL A 215 -1.84 -7.92 -7.38
N MET A 216 -1.24 -9.09 -7.20
CA MET A 216 -0.23 -9.62 -8.10
C MET A 216 -0.90 -10.38 -9.27
N LEU A 217 -0.45 -10.10 -10.49
CA LEU A 217 -0.72 -10.93 -11.65
C LEU A 217 0.46 -11.88 -11.85
N THR A 218 0.20 -13.18 -12.00
CA THR A 218 1.27 -14.17 -12.18
C THR A 218 0.95 -15.14 -13.31
N ALA A 219 1.93 -15.43 -14.17
CA ALA A 219 1.82 -16.51 -15.16
C ALA A 219 2.00 -17.91 -14.55
N LYS A 220 2.58 -17.98 -13.34
CA LYS A 220 2.93 -19.23 -12.68
C LYS A 220 2.10 -19.43 -11.43
N SER A 221 1.52 -20.62 -11.31
CA SER A 221 0.99 -21.13 -10.05
C SER A 221 2.07 -21.91 -9.27
N ASP A 222 3.34 -21.59 -9.49
CA ASP A 222 4.45 -22.27 -8.82
C ASP A 222 4.35 -22.00 -7.31
N PRO A 223 4.27 -23.04 -6.47
CA PRO A 223 4.20 -22.88 -5.01
C PRO A 223 5.32 -22.00 -4.45
N ASP A 224 6.50 -21.97 -5.06
CA ASP A 224 7.64 -21.19 -4.58
C ASP A 224 7.48 -19.69 -4.84
N ASP A 225 7.00 -19.32 -6.02
CA ASP A 225 6.69 -17.93 -6.39
C ASP A 225 5.52 -17.40 -5.55
N ILE A 226 4.51 -18.25 -5.33
CA ILE A 226 3.35 -17.91 -4.48
C ILE A 226 3.80 -17.69 -3.05
N ARG A 227 4.61 -18.60 -2.49
CA ARG A 227 5.18 -18.47 -1.15
C ARG A 227 6.00 -17.20 -1.00
N ARG A 228 6.87 -16.90 -1.97
CA ARG A 228 7.67 -15.66 -2.00
C ARG A 228 6.74 -14.45 -1.98
N GLY A 229 5.76 -14.39 -2.86
CA GLY A 229 4.80 -13.30 -2.88
C GLY A 229 4.03 -13.12 -1.56
N LEU A 230 3.50 -14.21 -1.00
CA LEU A 230 2.72 -14.16 0.23
C LEU A 230 3.56 -13.64 1.39
N GLY A 231 4.81 -14.11 1.50
CA GLY A 231 5.74 -13.63 2.51
C GLY A 231 6.13 -12.16 2.34
N LEU A 232 5.98 -11.62 1.13
CA LEU A 232 6.18 -10.20 0.85
C LEU A 232 4.91 -9.37 1.09
N GLY A 233 3.76 -9.99 1.34
CA GLY A 233 2.54 -9.31 1.81
C GLY A 233 1.65 -8.74 0.72
N ALA A 234 1.48 -9.41 -0.43
CA ALA A 234 0.41 -9.03 -1.35
C ALA A 234 -0.98 -9.30 -0.74
N ASP A 235 -1.98 -8.55 -1.21
CA ASP A 235 -3.35 -8.64 -0.69
C ASP A 235 -4.25 -9.54 -1.57
N GLY A 236 -3.84 -9.80 -2.81
CA GLY A 236 -4.47 -10.75 -3.70
C GLY A 236 -3.55 -11.24 -4.81
N TYR A 237 -3.93 -12.36 -5.41
CA TYR A 237 -3.23 -13.00 -6.53
C TYR A 237 -4.22 -13.42 -7.59
N ILE A 238 -3.83 -13.26 -8.84
CA ILE A 238 -4.59 -13.71 -10.00
C ILE A 238 -3.64 -14.42 -10.94
N THR A 239 -4.00 -15.64 -11.37
CA THR A 239 -3.22 -16.36 -12.39
C THR A 239 -3.62 -15.90 -13.79
N LYS A 240 -2.63 -15.77 -14.67
CA LYS A 240 -2.84 -15.56 -16.10
C LYS A 240 -3.02 -16.92 -16.79
N PRO A 241 -3.94 -17.04 -17.77
CA PRO A 241 -4.92 -16.04 -18.19
C PRO A 241 -6.11 -15.94 -17.22
N TYR A 242 -6.61 -14.73 -16.98
CA TYR A 242 -7.78 -14.49 -16.14
C TYR A 242 -8.98 -13.96 -16.94
N SER A 243 -10.19 -14.14 -16.41
CA SER A 243 -11.42 -13.58 -16.97
C SER A 243 -11.68 -12.16 -16.47
N LYS A 244 -12.57 -11.42 -17.16
CA LYS A 244 -13.01 -10.08 -16.72
C LYS A 244 -13.59 -10.09 -15.29
N ASN A 245 -14.34 -11.13 -14.95
CA ASN A 245 -15.03 -11.24 -13.66
C ASN A 245 -14.02 -11.48 -12.53
N ILE A 246 -12.94 -12.22 -12.79
CA ILE A 246 -11.89 -12.48 -11.80
C ILE A 246 -11.17 -11.18 -11.44
N LEU A 247 -10.69 -10.42 -12.42
CA LEU A 247 -9.97 -9.17 -12.14
C LEU A 247 -10.84 -8.16 -11.41
N ALA A 248 -12.01 -7.84 -11.96
CA ALA A 248 -12.93 -6.87 -11.36
C ALA A 248 -13.42 -7.31 -9.96
N GLY A 249 -13.78 -8.59 -9.81
CA GLY A 249 -14.24 -9.14 -8.53
C GLY A 249 -13.14 -9.15 -7.47
N THR A 250 -11.89 -9.38 -7.86
CA THR A 250 -10.73 -9.33 -6.94
C THR A 250 -10.48 -7.90 -6.47
N ILE A 251 -10.41 -6.93 -7.39
CA ILE A 251 -10.25 -5.51 -7.05
C ILE A 251 -11.35 -5.09 -6.08
N GLN A 252 -12.60 -5.40 -6.40
CA GLN A 252 -13.75 -5.08 -5.56
C GLN A 252 -13.62 -5.66 -4.14
N ARG A 253 -13.26 -6.94 -4.01
CA ARG A 253 -13.13 -7.62 -2.71
C ARG A 253 -11.96 -7.06 -1.90
N VAL A 254 -10.81 -6.82 -2.53
CA VAL A 254 -9.63 -6.22 -1.88
C VAL A 254 -9.92 -4.82 -1.38
N LEU A 255 -10.69 -4.04 -2.15
CA LEU A 255 -11.14 -2.71 -1.76
C LEU A 255 -12.32 -2.71 -0.77
N LYS A 256 -12.93 -3.88 -0.51
CA LYS A 256 -14.17 -4.06 0.26
C LYS A 256 -15.32 -3.16 -0.22
N GLN A 257 -15.44 -2.99 -1.53
CA GLN A 257 -16.51 -2.20 -2.13
C GLN A 257 -17.77 -3.05 -2.36
N PRO A 258 -18.98 -2.47 -2.27
CA PRO A 258 -20.22 -3.18 -2.53
C PRO A 258 -20.28 -3.70 -3.98
N ALA A 259 -21.01 -4.80 -4.16
CA ALA A 259 -21.27 -5.32 -5.50
C ALA A 259 -22.19 -4.35 -6.25
N THR A 260 -21.87 -4.10 -7.51
CA THR A 260 -22.81 -3.45 -8.43
C THR A 260 -24.01 -4.38 -8.62
N ALA A 261 -25.21 -3.85 -8.39
CA ALA A 261 -26.48 -4.51 -8.65
C ALA A 261 -26.69 -4.78 -10.15
#